data_AF-A0A9P6XWJ4-F1
#
_entry.id   AF-A0A9P6XWJ4-F1
#
_cell.length_a   1.000
_cell.length_b   1.000
_cell.length_c   1.000
_cell.angle_alpha   90.00
_cell.angle_beta   90.00
_cell.angle_gamma   90.00
#
_symmetry.space_group_name_H-M   'P 1'
#
loop_
_entity.id
_entity.type
_entity.pdbx_description
1 polymer ?
#
loop_
_entity_poly.entity_id
_entity_poly.type
_entity_poly.pdbx_seq_one_letter_code
_entity_poly.pdbx_strand_id
1 'polypeptide(L)'
;MLAGLAGCVIAGVICARLFPPKREVIEHTSTHAPAWRAEVLAELAEQRGDTAGALEWLKRAYDGAQGPATRVQWGVLYVEGLLKLAPDDAPRIEQATSSLIAELDAQPSGYHQRTRQRFERLAGQLKAWSGKHQGAETLARLQQRMQQACGEQVDSACRDWLS
;
A
#
# COMPACT_ATOMS: atom_id res chain seq x y z
N MET A 1 37.94 -3.02 42.98
CA MET A 1 37.41 -2.60 41.66
C MET A 1 37.23 -3.80 40.72
N LEU A 2 38.27 -4.59 40.42
CA LEU A 2 38.19 -5.72 39.47
C LEU A 2 37.32 -6.91 39.94
N ALA A 3 37.34 -7.26 41.22
CA ALA A 3 36.56 -8.39 41.76
C ALA A 3 35.03 -8.18 41.66
N GLY A 4 34.56 -6.94 41.75
CA GLY A 4 33.13 -6.61 41.62
C GLY A 4 32.61 -6.77 40.20
N LEU A 5 33.40 -6.35 39.20
CA LEU A 5 33.08 -6.51 37.79
C LEU A 5 33.02 -7.99 37.38
N ALA A 6 33.95 -8.80 37.87
CA ALA A 6 33.94 -10.24 37.62
C ALA A 6 32.65 -10.90 38.13
N GLY A 7 32.19 -10.52 39.34
CA GLY A 7 30.93 -11.01 39.90
C GLY A 7 29.71 -10.66 39.04
N CYS A 8 29.62 -9.42 38.55
CA CYS A 8 28.52 -8.99 37.68
C CYS A 8 28.48 -9.73 36.34
N VAL A 9 29.65 -9.95 35.72
CA VAL A 9 29.73 -10.68 34.44
C VAL A 9 29.32 -12.14 34.61
N ILE A 10 29.80 -12.80 35.67
CA ILE A 10 29.46 -14.20 35.95
C ILE A 10 27.95 -14.35 36.21
N ALA A 11 27.36 -13.45 37.00
CA ALA A 11 25.92 -13.46 37.27
C ALA A 11 25.09 -13.27 35.97
N GLY A 12 25.49 -12.36 35.08
CA GLY A 12 24.83 -12.14 33.80
C GLY A 12 24.85 -13.38 32.89
N VAL A 13 25.97 -14.08 32.83
CA VAL A 13 26.10 -15.33 32.03
C VAL A 13 25.23 -16.45 32.60
N ILE A 14 25.17 -16.58 33.93
CA ILE A 14 24.33 -17.58 34.60
C ILE A 14 22.84 -17.28 34.32
N CYS A 15 22.41 -16.03 34.44
CA CYS A 15 21.04 -15.63 34.12
C CYS A 15 20.67 -15.89 32.65
N ALA A 16 21.56 -15.60 31.70
CA ALA A 16 21.32 -15.84 30.28
C ALA A 16 21.20 -17.34 29.93
N ARG A 17 21.86 -18.22 30.69
CA ARG A 17 21.79 -19.68 30.53
C ARG A 17 20.54 -20.27 31.17
N LEU A 18 20.12 -19.76 32.32
CA LEU A 18 18.94 -20.22 33.06
C LEU A 18 17.63 -19.73 32.43
N PHE A 19 17.65 -18.55 31.81
CA PHE A 19 16.48 -17.93 31.19
C PHE A 19 16.76 -17.70 29.70
N PRO A 20 16.73 -18.75 28.85
CA PRO A 20 16.76 -18.53 27.41
C PRO A 20 15.61 -17.59 27.01
N PRO A 21 15.83 -16.67 26.06
CA PRO A 21 14.81 -15.69 25.67
C PRO A 21 13.55 -16.42 25.19
N LYS A 22 12.41 -16.16 25.84
CA LYS A 22 11.11 -16.75 25.47
C LYS A 22 10.57 -16.29 24.11
N ARG A 23 11.21 -15.30 23.49
CA ARG A 23 10.90 -14.78 22.16
C ARG A 23 12.19 -14.59 21.39
N GLU A 24 12.30 -15.31 20.27
CA GLU A 24 13.23 -14.96 19.20
C GLU A 24 12.66 -13.74 18.49
N VAL A 25 13.34 -12.60 18.59
CA VAL A 25 13.06 -11.47 17.71
C VAL A 25 13.69 -11.83 16.38
N ILE A 26 12.89 -12.46 15.51
CA ILE A 26 13.22 -12.56 14.10
C ILE A 26 13.15 -11.13 13.56
N GLU A 27 14.26 -10.40 13.60
CA GLU A 27 14.42 -9.33 12.63
C GLU A 27 14.46 -10.02 11.28
N HIS A 28 13.42 -9.83 10.46
CA HIS A 28 13.45 -10.28 9.07
C HIS A 28 14.59 -9.55 8.38
N THR A 29 15.79 -10.13 8.47
CA THR A 29 17.00 -9.69 7.81
C THR A 29 16.69 -9.72 6.31
N SER A 30 16.56 -8.54 5.72
CA SER A 30 17.10 -8.10 4.42
C SER A 30 16.92 -8.92 3.14
N THR A 31 16.28 -10.09 3.12
CA THR A 31 16.10 -10.87 1.87
C THR A 31 14.89 -10.44 1.05
N HIS A 32 13.90 -9.81 1.69
CA HIS A 32 12.82 -9.07 1.05
C HIS A 32 12.83 -7.67 1.62
N ALA A 33 13.12 -6.64 0.82
CA ALA A 33 12.87 -5.28 1.25
C ALA A 33 11.37 -5.15 1.54
N PRO A 34 10.95 -4.92 2.80
CA PRO A 34 9.55 -4.86 3.12
C PRO A 34 8.91 -3.69 2.37
N ALA A 35 7.65 -3.83 1.95
CA ALA A 35 6.97 -2.77 1.20
C ALA A 35 6.94 -1.42 1.95
N TRP A 36 6.94 -1.43 3.30
CA TRP A 36 7.09 -0.21 4.12
C TRP A 36 8.39 0.57 3.84
N ARG A 37 9.48 -0.11 3.48
CA ARG A 37 10.74 0.56 3.13
C ARG A 37 10.60 1.33 1.82
N ALA A 38 9.89 0.77 0.85
CA ALA A 38 9.65 1.43 -0.42
C ALA A 38 8.78 2.69 -0.24
N GLU A 39 7.81 2.69 0.68
CA GLU A 39 7.05 3.89 1.06
C GLU A 39 7.96 5.00 1.58
N VAL A 40 8.82 4.69 2.56
CA VAL A 40 9.78 5.67 3.11
C VAL A 40 10.73 6.19 2.02
N LEU A 41 11.19 5.32 1.12
CA LEU A 41 12.06 5.72 0.01
C LEU A 41 11.32 6.60 -1.00
N ALA A 42 10.02 6.38 -1.21
CA ALA A 42 9.19 7.25 -2.02
C ALA A 42 9.03 8.62 -1.38
N GLU A 43 8.69 8.69 -0.10
CA GLU A 43 8.57 9.96 0.65
C GLU A 43 9.88 10.76 0.63
N LEU A 44 11.01 10.08 0.86
CA LEU A 44 12.32 10.71 0.75
C LEU A 44 12.56 11.21 -0.67
N ALA A 45 12.21 10.45 -1.70
CA ALA A 45 12.32 10.89 -3.09
C ALA A 45 11.47 12.14 -3.39
N GLU A 46 10.24 12.18 -2.90
CA GLU A 46 9.39 13.36 -3.02
C GLU A 46 10.00 14.59 -2.33
N GLN A 47 10.57 14.43 -1.14
CA GLN A 47 11.19 15.54 -0.39
C GLN A 47 12.40 16.15 -1.11
N ARG A 48 13.13 15.36 -1.90
CA ARG A 48 14.22 15.86 -2.78
C ARG A 48 13.74 16.31 -4.17
N GLY A 49 12.43 16.32 -4.43
CA GLY A 49 11.84 16.71 -5.73
C GLY A 49 11.99 15.65 -6.83
N ASP A 50 12.40 14.44 -6.48
CA ASP A 50 12.56 13.31 -7.40
C ASP A 50 11.22 12.57 -7.56
N THR A 51 10.33 13.14 -8.36
CA THR A 51 8.99 12.60 -8.61
C THR A 51 9.04 11.24 -9.32
N ALA A 52 9.96 11.07 -10.24
CA ALA A 52 10.15 9.81 -10.97
C ALA A 52 10.59 8.68 -10.03
N GLY A 53 11.60 8.94 -9.18
CA GLY A 53 12.07 7.98 -8.19
C GLY A 53 11.00 7.66 -7.14
N ALA A 54 10.20 8.63 -6.72
CA ALA A 54 9.07 8.39 -5.82
C ALA A 54 8.06 7.41 -6.42
N LEU A 55 7.64 7.64 -7.65
CA LEU A 55 6.72 6.75 -8.36
C LEU A 55 7.31 5.36 -8.63
N GLU A 56 8.62 5.27 -8.87
CA GLU A 56 9.31 3.99 -9.02
C GLU A 56 9.30 3.17 -7.72
N TRP A 57 9.54 3.82 -6.58
CA TRP A 57 9.47 3.17 -5.26
C TRP A 57 8.06 2.71 -4.93
N LEU A 58 7.04 3.55 -5.15
CA LEU A 58 5.64 3.16 -4.95
C LEU A 58 5.24 1.99 -5.87
N LYS A 59 5.67 2.01 -7.14
CA LYS A 59 5.45 0.90 -8.06
C LYS A 59 6.11 -0.39 -7.57
N ARG A 60 7.36 -0.35 -7.11
CA ARG A 60 8.03 -1.52 -6.52
C ARG A 60 7.29 -2.07 -5.31
N ALA A 61 6.77 -1.20 -4.45
CA ALA A 61 5.99 -1.59 -3.28
C ALA A 61 4.72 -2.35 -3.70
N TYR A 62 4.03 -1.83 -4.72
CA TYR A 62 2.83 -2.47 -5.27
C TYR A 62 3.13 -3.79 -5.96
N ASP A 63 4.13 -3.84 -6.85
CA ASP A 63 4.51 -5.06 -7.57
C ASP A 63 5.00 -6.17 -6.62
N GLY A 64 5.65 -5.80 -5.51
CA GLY A 64 6.12 -6.71 -4.47
C GLY A 64 5.06 -7.14 -3.45
N ALA A 65 3.85 -6.54 -3.49
CA ALA A 65 2.79 -6.83 -2.54
C ALA A 65 2.19 -8.23 -2.77
N GLN A 66 2.04 -8.98 -1.68
CA GLN A 66 1.49 -10.33 -1.70
C GLN A 66 0.27 -10.45 -0.79
N GLY A 67 -0.77 -11.10 -1.29
CA GLY A 67 -2.06 -11.24 -0.62
C GLY A 67 -3.08 -10.15 -1.01
N PRO A 68 -4.39 -10.47 -1.12
CA PRO A 68 -5.38 -9.56 -1.68
C PRO A 68 -5.47 -8.20 -0.96
N ALA A 69 -5.55 -8.20 0.37
CA ALA A 69 -5.65 -6.97 1.16
C ALA A 69 -4.38 -6.10 1.07
N THR A 70 -3.21 -6.73 1.03
CA THR A 70 -1.91 -6.04 0.94
C THR A 70 -1.73 -5.42 -0.44
N ARG A 71 -2.07 -6.14 -1.52
CA ARG A 71 -2.01 -5.59 -2.87
C ARG A 71 -2.91 -4.37 -3.03
N VAL A 72 -4.14 -4.42 -2.54
CA VAL A 72 -5.04 -3.25 -2.53
C VAL A 72 -4.41 -2.08 -1.78
N GLN A 73 -3.88 -2.32 -0.57
CA GLN A 73 -3.27 -1.25 0.22
C GLN A 73 -2.14 -0.55 -0.55
N TRP A 74 -1.21 -1.31 -1.13
CA TRP A 74 -0.06 -0.75 -1.85
C TRP A 74 -0.43 -0.17 -3.21
N GLY A 75 -1.40 -0.77 -3.90
CA GLY A 75 -1.89 -0.24 -5.16
C GLY A 75 -2.62 1.08 -4.97
N VAL A 76 -3.41 1.25 -3.90
CA VAL A 76 -4.04 2.54 -3.57
C VAL A 76 -2.96 3.62 -3.36
N LEU A 77 -1.93 3.33 -2.57
CA LEU A 77 -0.81 4.27 -2.35
C LEU A 77 -0.11 4.64 -3.66
N TYR A 78 0.08 3.68 -4.56
CA TYR A 78 0.68 3.94 -5.87
C TYR A 78 -0.21 4.84 -6.74
N VAL A 79 -1.53 4.61 -6.80
CA VAL A 79 -2.44 5.48 -7.53
C VAL A 79 -2.49 6.87 -6.90
N GLU A 80 -2.56 7.00 -5.58
CA GLU A 80 -2.48 8.30 -4.89
C GLU A 80 -1.20 9.05 -5.26
N GLY A 81 -0.07 8.34 -5.33
CA GLY A 81 1.20 8.89 -5.82
C GLY A 81 1.11 9.36 -7.27
N LEU A 82 0.48 8.61 -8.17
CA LEU A 82 0.27 9.01 -9.56
C LEU A 82 -0.58 10.28 -9.67
N LEU A 83 -1.70 10.34 -8.94
CA LEU A 83 -2.58 11.52 -8.92
C LEU A 83 -1.86 12.78 -8.42
N LYS A 84 -0.88 12.62 -7.51
CA LYS A 84 -0.13 13.72 -6.92
C LYS A 84 1.07 14.15 -7.80
N LEU A 85 1.85 13.18 -8.27
CA LEU A 85 3.19 13.42 -8.84
C LEU A 85 3.21 13.34 -10.37
N ALA A 86 2.23 12.69 -10.99
CA ALA A 86 2.09 12.58 -12.44
C ALA A 86 0.61 12.72 -12.87
N PRO A 87 -0.07 13.81 -12.50
CA PRO A 87 -1.50 13.96 -12.75
C PRO A 87 -1.86 14.01 -14.24
N ASP A 88 -0.92 14.34 -15.12
CA ASP A 88 -1.14 14.41 -16.56
C ASP A 88 -0.93 13.04 -17.26
N ASP A 89 -0.46 12.02 -16.54
CA ASP A 89 -0.30 10.65 -17.04
C ASP A 89 -1.58 9.83 -16.82
N ALA A 90 -2.67 10.31 -17.44
CA ALA A 90 -3.98 9.66 -17.37
C ALA A 90 -3.94 8.17 -17.79
N PRO A 91 -3.20 7.75 -18.84
CA PRO A 91 -3.09 6.33 -19.19
C PRO A 91 -2.53 5.46 -18.06
N ARG A 92 -1.50 5.94 -17.35
CA ARG A 92 -0.90 5.19 -16.23
C ARG A 92 -1.82 5.13 -15.01
N ILE A 93 -2.53 6.22 -14.71
CA ILE A 93 -3.55 6.27 -13.65
C ILE A 93 -4.66 5.27 -13.94
N GLU A 94 -5.16 5.26 -15.18
CA GLU A 94 -6.22 4.35 -15.62
C GLU A 94 -5.80 2.89 -15.51
N GLN A 95 -4.60 2.57 -15.98
CA GLN A 95 -4.06 1.21 -15.92
C GLN A 95 -3.91 0.73 -14.47
N ALA A 96 -3.32 1.54 -13.59
CA ALA A 96 -3.10 1.18 -12.20
C ALA A 96 -4.42 1.01 -11.44
N THR A 97 -5.38 1.91 -11.66
CA THR A 97 -6.70 1.83 -11.01
C THR A 97 -7.51 0.66 -11.56
N SER A 98 -7.39 0.35 -12.86
CA SER A 98 -7.99 -0.85 -13.44
C SER A 98 -7.44 -2.11 -12.76
N SER A 99 -6.13 -2.24 -12.58
CA SER A 99 -5.57 -3.40 -11.86
C SER A 99 -6.16 -3.56 -10.46
N LEU A 100 -6.32 -2.45 -9.72
CA LEU A 100 -6.99 -2.45 -8.41
C LEU A 100 -8.45 -2.94 -8.47
N ILE A 101 -9.23 -2.46 -9.43
CA ILE A 101 -10.62 -2.92 -9.62
C ILE A 101 -10.67 -4.44 -9.89
N ALA A 102 -9.71 -4.97 -10.65
CA ALA A 102 -9.65 -6.41 -10.92
C ALA A 102 -9.22 -7.24 -9.70
N GLU A 103 -8.30 -6.73 -8.88
CA GLU A 103 -7.94 -7.35 -7.60
C GLU A 103 -9.11 -7.41 -6.61
N LEU A 104 -10.01 -6.44 -6.72
CA LEU A 104 -11.21 -6.32 -5.90
C LEU A 104 -12.29 -7.31 -6.32
N ASP A 105 -12.53 -7.43 -7.63
CA ASP A 105 -13.42 -8.44 -8.24
C ASP A 105 -13.00 -9.88 -7.89
N ALA A 106 -11.68 -10.13 -7.84
CA ALA A 106 -11.13 -11.45 -7.57
C ALA A 106 -11.23 -11.93 -6.10
N GLN A 107 -11.82 -11.16 -5.17
CA GLN A 107 -11.87 -11.52 -3.74
C GLN A 107 -13.13 -12.32 -3.36
N PRO A 108 -13.01 -13.63 -3.02
CA PRO A 108 -14.15 -14.55 -2.86
C PRO A 108 -14.98 -14.36 -1.58
N SER A 109 -14.44 -13.70 -0.55
CA SER A 109 -15.14 -13.46 0.73
C SER A 109 -15.91 -12.13 0.77
N GLY A 110 -16.04 -11.48 -0.38
CA GLY A 110 -16.60 -10.14 -0.47
C GLY A 110 -15.70 -9.08 0.15
N TYR A 111 -16.02 -7.86 -0.20
CA TYR A 111 -15.38 -6.64 0.26
C TYR A 111 -15.28 -6.55 1.80
N HIS A 112 -14.10 -6.79 2.37
CA HIS A 112 -13.85 -6.45 3.77
C HIS A 112 -13.97 -4.93 3.97
N GLN A 113 -14.60 -4.51 5.07
CA GLN A 113 -14.96 -3.10 5.32
C GLN A 113 -13.78 -2.11 5.22
N ARG A 114 -12.57 -2.52 5.61
CA ARG A 114 -11.38 -1.66 5.50
C ARG A 114 -10.93 -1.47 4.05
N THR A 115 -11.00 -2.52 3.23
CA THR A 115 -10.68 -2.46 1.79
C THR A 115 -11.67 -1.54 1.08
N ARG A 116 -12.96 -1.62 1.44
CA ARG A 116 -14.03 -0.72 0.93
C ARG A 116 -13.71 0.75 1.18
N GLN A 117 -13.45 1.10 2.44
CA GLN A 117 -13.17 2.49 2.83
C GLN A 117 -11.97 3.08 2.09
N ARG A 118 -10.94 2.27 1.78
CA ARG A 118 -9.80 2.72 0.97
C ARG A 118 -10.21 3.03 -0.47
N PHE A 119 -11.02 2.16 -1.08
CA PHE A 119 -11.56 2.40 -2.42
C PHE A 119 -12.51 3.60 -2.45
N GLU A 120 -13.42 3.75 -1.50
CA GLU A 120 -14.30 4.93 -1.41
C GLU A 120 -13.49 6.24 -1.37
N ARG A 121 -12.41 6.26 -0.60
CA ARG A 121 -11.49 7.41 -0.54
C ARG A 121 -10.80 7.65 -1.88
N LEU A 122 -10.30 6.58 -2.53
CA LEU A 122 -9.67 6.65 -3.84
C LEU A 122 -10.63 7.16 -4.92
N ALA A 123 -11.91 6.74 -4.88
CA ALA A 123 -12.95 7.24 -5.78
C ALA A 123 -13.09 8.76 -5.68
N GLY A 124 -13.13 9.29 -4.46
CA GLY A 124 -13.19 10.72 -4.21
C GLY A 124 -11.97 11.47 -4.75
N GLN A 125 -10.77 10.91 -4.59
CA GLN A 125 -9.54 11.49 -5.15
C GLN A 125 -9.53 11.48 -6.68
N LEU A 126 -9.97 10.40 -7.32
CA LEU A 126 -10.09 10.30 -8.78
C LEU A 126 -11.10 11.30 -9.35
N LYS A 127 -12.26 11.47 -8.69
CA LYS A 127 -13.26 12.50 -9.05
C LYS A 127 -12.70 13.91 -8.92
N ALA A 128 -11.99 14.18 -7.82
CA ALA A 128 -11.36 15.48 -7.61
C ALA A 128 -10.24 15.76 -8.64
N TRP A 129 -9.47 14.73 -8.99
CA TRP A 129 -8.44 14.80 -10.03
C TRP A 129 -9.05 15.02 -11.41
N SER A 130 -10.09 14.27 -11.79
CA SER A 130 -10.70 14.35 -13.12
C SER A 130 -11.28 15.73 -13.42
N GLY A 131 -11.88 16.37 -12.41
CA GLY A 131 -12.39 17.74 -12.51
C GLY A 131 -11.29 18.81 -12.65
N LYS A 132 -10.03 18.47 -12.35
CA LYS A 132 -8.87 19.37 -12.44
C LYS A 132 -7.93 19.06 -13.61
N HIS A 133 -7.88 17.82 -14.10
CA HIS A 133 -6.81 17.31 -14.96
C HIS A 133 -7.29 16.62 -16.26
N GLN A 134 -8.30 17.15 -16.95
CA GLN A 134 -8.84 16.57 -18.20
C GLN A 134 -9.16 15.05 -18.11
N GLY A 135 -9.36 14.53 -16.88
CA GLY A 135 -9.46 13.10 -16.60
C GLY A 135 -10.88 12.53 -16.72
N ALA A 136 -11.81 13.28 -17.30
CA ALA A 136 -13.23 12.93 -17.33
C ALA A 136 -13.49 11.61 -18.07
N GLU A 137 -12.86 11.41 -19.22
CA GLU A 137 -13.02 10.17 -19.99
C GLU A 137 -12.40 8.97 -19.27
N THR A 138 -11.22 9.15 -18.66
CA THR A 138 -10.58 8.11 -17.84
C THR A 138 -11.46 7.73 -16.66
N LEU A 139 -12.04 8.71 -15.95
CA LEU A 139 -12.95 8.45 -14.86
C LEU A 139 -14.19 7.66 -15.33
N ALA A 140 -14.79 8.03 -16.46
CA ALA A 140 -15.95 7.32 -17.01
C ALA A 140 -15.62 5.85 -17.31
N ARG A 141 -14.45 5.56 -17.91
CA ARG A 141 -14.00 4.18 -18.16
C ARG A 141 -13.77 3.40 -16.87
N LEU A 142 -13.19 4.02 -15.85
CA LEU A 142 -12.97 3.40 -14.54
C LEU A 142 -14.30 3.11 -13.82
N GLN A 143 -15.28 4.01 -13.91
CA GLN A 143 -16.62 3.79 -13.37
C GLN A 143 -17.31 2.61 -14.06
N GLN A 144 -17.26 2.55 -15.39
CA GLN A 144 -17.80 1.41 -16.15
C GLN A 144 -17.14 0.08 -15.74
N ARG A 145 -15.82 0.07 -15.53
CA ARG A 145 -15.10 -1.13 -15.10
C ARG A 145 -15.49 -1.56 -13.68
N MET A 146 -15.72 -0.60 -12.79
CA MET A 146 -16.22 -0.88 -11.45
C MET A 146 -17.65 -1.43 -11.48
N GLN A 147 -18.54 -0.93 -12.36
CA GLN A 147 -19.89 -1.50 -12.52
C GLN A 147 -19.85 -2.99 -12.84
N GLN A 148 -18.92 -3.40 -13.70
CA GLN A 148 -18.73 -4.81 -14.06
C GLN A 148 -18.23 -5.64 -12.88
N ALA A 149 -17.30 -5.11 -12.09
CA ALA A 149 -16.73 -5.78 -10.91
C ALA A 149 -17.69 -5.88 -9.71
N CYS A 150 -18.62 -4.93 -9.58
CA CYS A 150 -19.59 -4.92 -8.48
C CYS A 150 -20.71 -5.96 -8.64
N GLY A 151 -20.93 -6.49 -9.85
CA GLY A 151 -21.98 -7.47 -10.12
C GLY A 151 -23.37 -7.02 -9.65
N GLU A 152 -24.19 -7.99 -9.23
CA GLU A 152 -25.57 -7.76 -8.76
C GLU A 152 -25.63 -7.25 -7.30
N GLN A 153 -24.53 -7.36 -6.56
CA GLN A 153 -24.42 -6.97 -5.15
C GLN A 153 -23.91 -5.54 -5.05
N VAL A 154 -24.80 -4.59 -5.30
CA VAL A 154 -24.50 -3.16 -5.19
C VAL A 154 -24.34 -2.78 -3.71
N ASP A 155 -23.13 -2.92 -3.20
CA ASP A 155 -22.76 -2.44 -1.87
C ASP A 155 -22.59 -0.89 -1.87
N SER A 156 -22.49 -0.26 -0.70
CA SER A 156 -22.29 1.21 -0.60
C SER A 156 -21.04 1.73 -1.31
N ALA A 157 -19.95 0.94 -1.32
CA ALA A 157 -18.68 1.34 -1.90
C ALA A 157 -18.79 1.37 -3.43
N CYS A 158 -19.48 0.39 -4.00
CA CYS A 158 -19.85 0.37 -5.40
C CYS A 158 -20.71 1.58 -5.76
N ARG A 159 -21.71 1.95 -4.95
CA ARG A 159 -22.54 3.14 -5.23
C ARG A 159 -21.74 4.44 -5.20
N ASP A 160 -20.86 4.60 -4.22
CA ASP A 160 -20.06 5.81 -4.07
C ASP A 160 -19.00 5.96 -5.18
N TRP A 161 -18.56 4.85 -5.78
CA TRP A 161 -17.70 4.89 -6.96
C TRP A 161 -18.44 5.38 -8.21
N LEU A 162 -19.74 5.13 -8.30
CA LEU A 162 -20.59 5.41 -9.46
C LEU A 162 -21.38 6.72 -9.39
N SER A 163 -21.48 7.32 -8.21
CA SER A 163 -22.02 8.68 -8.02
C SER A 163 -21.08 9.76 -8.54
#